data_AF-A0A8T7LB00-F1
#
_entry.id   AF-A0A8T7LB00-F1
#
_cell.length_a   1.000
_cell.length_b   1.000
_cell.length_c   1.000
_cell.angle_alpha   90.00
_cell.angle_beta   90.00
_cell.angle_gamma   90.00
#
_symmetry.space_group_name_H-M   'P 1'
#
loop_
_entity.id
_entity.type
_entity.pdbx_description
1 polymer ?
#
loop_
_entity_poly.entity_id
_entity_poly.type
_entity_poly.pdbx_seq_one_letter_code
_entity_poly.pdbx_strand_id
1 'polypeptide(L)'
;MPQPYALAQTYAPRPDFAEHIATLAATPAEFCLQAGLPYATYMRMIRMRSASKKTALRIARTYALAHDQYTIRAALELLFEPRPRIVMEPVPGTNRFRRRTDETTPGVQ
;
A
#
# COMPACT_ATOMS: atom_id res chain seq x y z
N MET A 1 1.85 8.17 -28.96
CA MET A 1 2.68 7.17 -28.25
C MET A 1 1.97 6.78 -26.97
N PRO A 2 1.50 5.54 -26.77
CA PRO A 2 0.97 5.14 -25.47
C PRO A 2 2.14 5.14 -24.47
N GLN A 3 2.02 5.91 -23.40
CA GLN A 3 3.05 5.98 -22.36
C GLN A 3 3.21 4.58 -21.72
N PRO A 4 4.45 4.08 -21.54
CA PRO A 4 4.66 2.90 -20.73
C PRO A 4 4.09 3.18 -19.34
N TYR A 5 3.11 2.39 -18.91
CA TYR A 5 2.42 2.57 -17.64
C TYR A 5 3.47 2.71 -16.54
N ALA A 6 3.51 3.89 -15.89
CA ALA A 6 4.40 4.09 -14.75
C ALA A 6 4.06 3.06 -13.66
N LEU A 7 5.08 2.50 -13.01
CA LEU A 7 4.92 1.60 -11.86
C LEU A 7 3.92 2.22 -10.88
N ALA A 8 2.72 1.65 -10.79
CA ALA A 8 1.75 2.13 -9.82
C ALA A 8 2.29 1.73 -8.44
N GLN A 9 2.82 2.69 -7.70
CA GLN A 9 3.33 2.45 -6.35
C GLN A 9 2.14 2.06 -5.45
N THR A 10 2.08 0.79 -5.09
CA THR A 10 1.16 0.27 -4.08
C THR A 10 1.91 0.03 -2.78
N TYR A 11 1.18 -0.23 -1.72
CA TYR A 11 1.72 -0.39 -0.38
C TYR A 11 1.10 -1.62 0.26
N ALA A 12 1.89 -2.52 0.81
CA ALA A 12 1.39 -3.64 1.59
C ALA A 12 1.38 -3.27 3.07
N PRO A 13 0.30 -3.53 3.82
CA PRO A 13 0.32 -3.37 5.26
C PRO A 13 1.35 -4.35 5.86
N ARG A 14 2.17 -3.87 6.79
CA ARG A 14 3.12 -4.72 7.51
C ARG A 14 2.42 -5.75 8.41
N PRO A 15 3.13 -6.77 8.92
CA PRO A 15 2.54 -7.78 9.81
C PRO A 15 1.96 -7.18 11.11
N ASP A 16 2.62 -6.17 11.68
CA ASP A 16 2.28 -5.42 12.89
C ASP A 16 1.23 -4.32 12.65
N PHE A 17 0.73 -4.17 11.42
CA PHE A 17 -0.23 -3.12 11.06
C PHE A 17 -1.46 -3.11 11.98
N ALA A 18 -2.02 -4.29 12.29
CA ALA A 18 -3.22 -4.38 13.12
C ALA A 18 -2.98 -3.90 14.56
N GLU A 19 -1.80 -4.19 15.11
CA GLU A 19 -1.40 -3.77 16.46
C GLU A 19 -1.28 -2.25 16.53
N HIS A 20 -0.63 -1.64 15.54
CA HIS A 20 -0.53 -0.19 15.44
C HIS A 20 -1.89 0.49 15.28
N ILE A 21 -2.79 -0.04 14.45
CA ILE A 21 -4.12 0.54 14.28
C ILE A 21 -4.97 0.38 15.55
N ALA A 22 -4.81 -0.71 16.31
CA ALA A 22 -5.51 -0.91 17.57
C ALA A 22 -5.15 0.15 18.64
N THR A 23 -4.00 0.82 18.53
CA THR A 23 -3.66 1.95 19.40
C THR A 23 -4.52 3.20 19.15
N LEU A 24 -5.13 3.31 17.97
CA LEU A 24 -5.93 4.46 17.55
C LEU A 24 -7.42 4.29 17.84
N ALA A 25 -7.93 3.07 17.67
CA ALA A 25 -9.33 2.75 17.82
C ALA A 25 -9.51 1.30 18.25
N ALA A 26 -10.55 1.05 19.05
CA ALA A 26 -10.86 -0.30 19.54
C ALA A 26 -11.35 -1.21 18.42
N THR A 27 -12.01 -0.64 17.40
CA THR A 27 -12.50 -1.40 16.24
C THR A 27 -12.01 -0.84 14.90
N PRO A 28 -11.87 -1.69 13.86
CA PRO A 28 -11.56 -1.24 12.51
C PRO A 28 -12.60 -0.27 11.92
N ALA A 29 -13.86 -0.36 12.35
CA ALA A 29 -14.93 0.53 11.90
C ALA A 29 -14.75 1.95 12.43
N GLU A 30 -14.44 2.10 13.72
CA GLU A 30 -14.11 3.39 14.35
C GLU A 30 -12.89 4.02 13.69
N PHE A 31 -11.83 3.24 13.46
CA PHE A 31 -10.66 3.73 12.74
C PHE A 31 -11.03 4.25 11.34
N CYS A 32 -11.87 3.52 10.60
CA CYS A 32 -12.30 3.94 9.27
C CYS A 32 -13.07 5.27 9.29
N LEU A 33 -13.90 5.49 10.32
CA LEU A 33 -14.60 6.76 10.53
C LEU A 33 -13.61 7.90 10.80
N GLN A 34 -12.67 7.70 11.73
CA GLN A 34 -11.62 8.69 12.04
C GLN A 34 -10.75 9.01 10.84
N ALA A 35 -10.38 8.00 10.04
CA ALA A 35 -9.53 8.15 8.88
C ALA A 35 -10.28 8.68 7.63
N GLY A 36 -11.61 8.81 7.68
CA GLY A 36 -12.41 9.16 6.51
C GLY A 36 -12.23 8.16 5.35
N LEU A 37 -12.16 6.86 5.67
CA LEU A 37 -11.94 5.77 4.74
C LEU A 37 -13.18 4.88 4.67
N PRO A 38 -13.68 4.49 3.48
CA PRO A 38 -14.75 3.51 3.40
C PRO A 38 -14.32 2.16 3.98
N TYR A 39 -15.14 1.57 4.85
CA TYR A 39 -14.84 0.29 5.49
C TYR A 39 -14.53 -0.83 4.48
N ALA A 40 -15.24 -0.87 3.35
CA ALA A 40 -14.98 -1.81 2.27
C ALA A 40 -13.57 -1.65 1.66
N THR A 41 -13.05 -0.43 1.59
CA THR A 41 -11.68 -0.17 1.10
C THR A 41 -10.64 -0.70 2.09
N TYR A 42 -10.86 -0.50 3.38
CA TYR A 42 -10.02 -1.05 4.44
C TYR A 42 -10.00 -2.58 4.42
N MET A 43 -11.17 -3.22 4.40
CA MET A 43 -11.28 -4.68 4.35
C MET A 43 -10.63 -5.26 3.10
N ARG A 44 -10.81 -4.61 1.94
CA ARG A 44 -10.12 -4.99 0.70
C ARG A 44 -8.61 -4.87 0.83
N MET A 45 -8.11 -3.79 1.43
CA MET A 45 -6.68 -3.59 1.65
C MET A 45 -6.08 -4.71 2.49
N ILE A 46 -6.74 -5.08 3.60
CA ILE A 46 -6.29 -6.17 4.48
C ILE A 46 -6.30 -7.50 3.73
N ARG A 47 -7.41 -7.84 3.06
CA ARG A 47 -7.55 -9.11 2.32
C ARG A 47 -6.54 -9.24 1.19
N MET A 48 -6.35 -8.18 0.41
CA MET A 48 -5.46 -8.19 -0.75
C MET A 48 -4.00 -7.87 -0.40
N ARG A 49 -3.72 -7.55 0.88
CA ARG A 49 -2.41 -7.08 1.35
C ARG A 49 -1.84 -5.96 0.45
N SER A 50 -2.72 -5.04 0.03
CA SER A 50 -2.39 -4.02 -0.97
C SER A 50 -3.29 -2.79 -0.82
N ALA A 51 -2.65 -1.63 -0.72
CA ALA A 51 -3.25 -0.30 -0.66
C ALA A 51 -2.75 0.55 -1.84
N SER A 52 -3.61 1.45 -2.32
CA SER A 52 -3.17 2.53 -3.20
C SER A 52 -2.31 3.52 -2.41
N LYS A 53 -1.41 4.26 -3.08
CA LYS A 53 -0.66 5.36 -2.46
C LYS A 53 -1.56 6.34 -1.69
N LYS A 54 -2.72 6.70 -2.27
CA LYS A 54 -3.69 7.60 -1.63
C LYS A 54 -4.24 7.01 -0.33
N THR A 55 -4.59 5.73 -0.34
CA THR A 55 -5.11 5.03 0.85
C THR A 55 -4.05 4.93 1.94
N ALA A 56 -2.83 4.52 1.59
CA ALA A 56 -1.72 4.37 2.53
C ALA A 56 -1.34 5.70 3.17
N LEU A 57 -1.23 6.77 2.38
CA LEU A 57 -0.94 8.12 2.90
C LEU A 57 -2.05 8.65 3.80
N ARG A 58 -3.32 8.35 3.49
CA ARG A 58 -4.44 8.75 4.35
C ARG A 58 -4.32 8.09 5.73
N ILE A 59 -4.11 6.78 5.77
CA ILE A 59 -3.92 6.02 7.01
C ILE A 59 -2.69 6.53 7.78
N ALA A 60 -1.55 6.71 7.10
CA ALA A 60 -0.33 7.23 7.71
C ALA A 60 -0.52 8.63 8.30
N ARG A 61 -1.29 9.50 7.63
CA ARG A 61 -1.59 10.85 8.12
C ARG A 61 -2.47 10.80 9.37
N THR A 62 -3.49 9.93 9.40
CA THR A 62 -4.33 9.73 10.59
C THR A 62 -3.50 9.23 11.76
N TYR A 63 -2.60 8.25 11.52
CA TYR A 63 -1.71 7.75 12.56
C TYR A 63 -0.75 8.81 13.09
N ALA A 64 -0.10 9.57 12.21
CA ALA A 64 0.79 10.67 12.58
C ALA A 64 0.08 11.80 13.34
N LEU A 65 -1.19 12.08 13.02
CA LEU A 65 -1.98 13.07 13.75
C LEU A 65 -2.41 12.62 15.15
N ALA A 66 -2.57 11.31 15.36
CA ALA A 66 -2.91 10.75 16.66
C ALA A 66 -1.69 10.54 17.54
N HIS A 67 -0.52 10.31 16.93
CA HIS A 67 0.76 10.16 17.60
C HIS A 67 1.68 11.32 17.17
N ASP A 68 1.63 12.44 17.90
CA ASP A 68 2.37 13.69 17.64
C ASP A 68 3.90 13.52 17.48
N GLN A 69 4.42 12.34 17.77
CA GLN A 69 5.83 11.97 17.65
C GLN A 69 6.24 11.51 16.24
N TYR A 70 5.27 11.24 15.35
CA TYR A 70 5.56 10.71 14.01
C TYR A 70 5.31 11.74 12.90
N THR A 71 6.23 11.80 11.94
CA THR A 71 5.94 12.43 10.65
C THR A 71 5.08 11.50 9.78
N ILE A 72 4.35 12.04 8.80
CA ILE A 72 3.56 11.23 7.85
C ILE A 72 4.42 10.18 7.14
N ARG A 73 5.67 10.53 6.81
CA ARG A 73 6.61 9.61 6.17
C ARG A 73 7.01 8.47 7.11
N ALA A 74 7.35 8.79 8.35
CA ALA A 74 7.70 7.77 9.35
C ALA A 74 6.51 6.83 9.63
N ALA A 75 5.30 7.38 9.77
CA ALA A 75 4.08 6.58 9.92
C ALA A 75 3.82 5.69 8.70
N LEU A 76 4.09 6.17 7.49
CA LEU A 76 3.94 5.37 6.26
C LEU A 76 4.94 4.21 6.24
N GLU A 77 6.20 4.46 6.58
CA GLU A 77 7.26 3.44 6.61
C GLU A 77 7.05 2.41 7.74
N LEU A 78 6.48 2.85 8.86
CA LEU A 78 6.08 2.02 10.00
C LEU A 78 4.90 1.11 9.66
N LEU A 79 3.87 1.63 8.99
CA LEU A 79 2.64 0.87 8.75
C LEU A 79 2.68 0.05 7.46
N PHE A 80 3.47 0.48 6.47
CA PHE A 80 3.44 -0.08 5.13
C PHE A 80 4.83 -0.36 4.55
N GLU A 81 4.88 -1.40 3.72
CA GLU A 81 5.99 -1.66 2.81
C GLU A 81 5.63 -1.20 1.40
N PRO A 82 6.48 -0.40 0.73
CA PRO A 82 6.26 -0.06 -0.66
C PRO A 82 6.33 -1.33 -1.52
N ARG A 83 5.25 -1.59 -2.28
CA ARG A 83 5.20 -2.65 -3.28
C ARG A 83 4.90 -2.05 -4.64
N PRO A 84 5.88 -1.98 -5.56
CA PRO A 84 5.58 -1.60 -6.93
C PRO A 84 4.58 -2.63 -7.50
N ARG A 85 3.45 -2.13 -8.02
CA ARG A 85 2.53 -3.00 -8.74
C ARG A 85 3.15 -3.27 -10.10
N ILE A 86 3.42 -4.53 -10.38
CA ILE A 86 4.00 -4.92 -11.65
C ILE A 86 3.14 -4.42 -12.80
N VAL A 87 3.79 -3.67 -13.67
CA VAL A 87 3.22 -3.15 -14.91
C VAL A 87 3.34 -4.21 -16.00
N MET A 88 2.31 -4.29 -16.84
CA MET A 88 2.34 -5.08 -18.06
C MET A 88 3.24 -4.38 -19.09
N GLU A 89 4.33 -5.02 -19.48
CA GLU A 89 5.19 -4.59 -20.58
C GLU A 89 4.68 -5.14 -21.92
N PRO A 90 4.71 -4.36 -23.01
CA PRO A 90 4.43 -4.90 -24.33
C PRO A 90 5.49 -5.96 -24.70
N VAL A 91 5.05 -7.07 -25.28
CA VAL A 91 5.95 -8.12 -25.79
C VAL A 91 6.41 -7.69 -27.19
N PRO A 92 7.73 -7.46 -27.41
CA PRO A 92 8.24 -7.01 -28.70
C PRO A 92 7.78 -7.92 -29.85
N GLY A 93 7.30 -7.32 -30.94
CA GLY A 93 6.84 -8.06 -32.12
C GLY A 93 5.43 -8.69 -32.00
N THR A 94 4.68 -8.41 -30.93
CA THR A 94 3.30 -8.89 -30.78
C THR A 94 2.39 -7.80 -30.21
N ASN A 95 1.06 -7.96 -30.36
CA ASN A 95 0.06 -7.14 -29.67
C ASN A 95 -0.23 -7.62 -28.23
N ARG A 96 0.62 -8.49 -27.66
CA ARG A 96 0.44 -9.05 -26.32
C ARG A 96 1.24 -8.24 -25.31
N PHE A 97 0.78 -8.27 -24.07
CA PHE A 97 1.49 -7.70 -22.94
C PHE A 97 1.87 -8.82 -21.96
N ARG A 98 3.05 -8.72 -21.35
CA ARG A 98 3.53 -9.63 -20.30
C ARG A 98 3.73 -8.87 -19.00
N ARG A 99 3.58 -9.56 -17.88
CA ARG A 99 3.90 -9.04 -16.55
C ARG A 99 5.42 -8.75 -16.50
N ARG A 100 5.86 -7.53 -16.18
CA ARG A 100 7.29 -7.23 -15.95
C ARG A 100 7.79 -8.08 -14.79
N THR A 101 8.75 -8.95 -15.01
CA THR A 101 9.40 -9.64 -13.89
C THR A 101 10.24 -8.58 -13.18
N ASP A 102 9.76 -8.09 -12.04
CA ASP A 102 10.61 -7.27 -11.17
C ASP A 102 11.72 -8.19 -10.69
N GLU A 103 12.92 -8.02 -11.25
CA GLU A 103 14.15 -8.61 -10.75
C GLU A 103 14.34 -8.16 -9.31
N THR A 104 13.87 -8.99 -8.38
CA THR A 104 14.43 -9.04 -7.04
C THR A 104 15.55 -10.07 -7.14
N THR A 105 16.73 -9.65 -7.59
CA THR A 105 17.95 -10.47 -7.70
C THR A 105 18.69 -10.47 -6.35
N PRO A 106 19.59 -11.43 -5.99
CA PRO A 106 19.84 -12.81 -6.42
C PRO A 106 19.77 -13.84 -5.27
N GLY A 107 19.60 -15.13 -5.61
CA GLY A 107 20.04 -16.26 -4.77
C GLY A 107 18.92 -17.07 -4.12
N VAL A 108 18.75 -18.33 -4.57
CA VAL A 108 19.01 -19.56 -3.79
C VAL A 108 19.07 -20.72 -4.80
N GLN A 109 20.28 -21.31 -4.89
CA GLN A 109 20.70 -22.64 -5.38
C GLN A 109 20.20 -23.15 -6.74
#